data_AF-A0AAV0Z1F7-F1
#
_entry.id   AF-A0AAV0Z1F7-F1
#
_cell.length_a   1.000
_cell.length_b   1.000
_cell.length_c   1.000
_cell.angle_alpha   90.00
_cell.angle_beta   90.00
_cell.angle_gamma   90.00
#
_symmetry.space_group_name_H-M   'P 1'
#
loop_
_entity.id
_entity.type
_entity.pdbx_description
1 polymer ?
#
loop_
_entity_poly.entity_id
_entity_poly.type
_entity_poly.pdbx_seq_one_letter_code
_entity_poly.pdbx_strand_id
1 'polypeptide(L)'
;MASRNQNWPSRIPSIMQKKWVVDAEEIGIGCEKLVGQGRARVPLGVINNNVSGGVAEGSECGIVDFTEDEVDALLDERMKKGIPSDTKKKMEQTMDLIKRLKQCIRSLKGKKEKLQKDLESAEKKRIDSENEMKTKIDELNETISNLRMTISSLEEKIAKEESDKLEVIECYKKEKEARIAAEQKAIATQDLYKRSQEYNISLQQYNSQIQSNLKTVNEANKRMETEKSSIVENLSSIRGHNKALQEQLASLREVCSSQRQQIDMLQQPKKRS
;
A
#
# COMPACT_ATOMS: atom_id res chain seq x y z
N MET A 1 60.26 11.91 -32.63
CA MET A 1 59.42 13.10 -32.41
C MET A 1 57.97 12.67 -32.43
N ALA A 2 57.24 12.94 -31.35
CA ALA A 2 55.85 12.56 -31.18
C ALA A 2 54.93 13.65 -31.75
N SER A 3 53.86 13.27 -32.44
CA SER A 3 52.71 14.16 -32.62
C SER A 3 51.41 13.36 -32.56
N ARG A 4 50.67 13.60 -31.48
CA ARG A 4 49.34 13.08 -31.18
C ARG A 4 48.34 13.92 -31.95
N ASN A 5 47.58 13.31 -32.85
CA ASN A 5 46.41 13.94 -33.45
C ASN A 5 45.15 13.51 -32.67
N GLN A 6 44.53 14.46 -31.96
CA GLN A 6 43.22 14.28 -31.34
C GLN A 6 42.17 14.84 -32.29
N ASN A 7 41.30 13.98 -32.82
CA ASN A 7 39.99 14.42 -33.27
C ASN A 7 38.99 13.25 -33.16
N TRP A 8 38.06 13.35 -32.22
CA TRP A 8 36.81 12.61 -32.17
C TRP A 8 35.67 13.64 -32.20
N PRO A 9 34.54 13.34 -32.85
CA PRO A 9 33.35 13.18 -32.01
C PRO A 9 32.42 12.01 -32.40
N SER A 10 31.94 11.36 -31.33
CA SER A 10 30.55 10.95 -31.05
C SER A 10 29.85 9.93 -31.96
N ARG A 11 30.04 8.64 -31.65
CA ARG A 11 29.02 7.61 -31.92
C ARG A 11 27.96 7.63 -30.82
N ILE A 12 26.72 7.81 -31.25
CA ILE A 12 25.47 7.71 -30.50
C ILE A 12 25.36 6.33 -29.82
N PRO A 13 25.01 6.23 -28.52
CA PRO A 13 24.57 4.97 -27.96
C PRO A 13 23.13 4.69 -28.38
N SER A 14 22.94 3.58 -29.09
CA SER A 14 21.65 2.92 -29.27
C SER A 14 21.07 2.57 -27.89
N ILE A 15 20.11 3.36 -27.42
CA ILE A 15 19.36 3.06 -26.21
C ILE A 15 18.27 2.05 -26.57
N MET A 16 18.38 0.93 -25.86
CA MET A 16 17.53 -0.24 -25.94
C MET A 16 16.04 0.13 -25.94
N GLN A 17 15.30 -0.45 -26.88
CA GLN A 17 13.86 -0.66 -26.73
C GLN A 17 13.63 -1.55 -25.51
N LYS A 18 13.44 -0.94 -24.34
CA LYS A 18 12.81 -1.62 -23.20
C LYS A 18 11.31 -1.43 -23.35
N LYS A 19 10.70 -2.45 -23.95
CA LYS A 19 9.27 -2.72 -23.90
C LYS A 19 8.90 -2.89 -22.42
N TRP A 20 8.28 -1.88 -21.83
CA TRP A 20 7.59 -2.04 -20.55
C TRP A 20 6.33 -2.84 -20.85
N VAL A 21 6.44 -4.16 -20.70
CA VAL A 21 5.29 -5.00 -20.42
C VAL A 21 4.90 -4.62 -18.99
N VAL A 22 3.84 -3.85 -18.84
CA VAL A 22 3.16 -3.72 -17.56
C VAL A 22 2.37 -5.01 -17.42
N ASP A 23 2.91 -5.93 -16.63
CA ASP A 23 2.16 -7.07 -16.12
C ASP A 23 0.95 -6.52 -15.37
N ALA A 24 -0.23 -6.77 -15.94
CA ALA A 24 -1.49 -6.65 -15.24
C ALA A 24 -1.58 -7.87 -14.31
N GLU A 25 -0.88 -7.82 -13.17
CA GLU A 25 -1.25 -8.65 -12.03
C GLU A 25 -2.50 -8.04 -11.39
N GLU A 26 -3.60 -8.63 -11.81
CA GLU A 26 -4.92 -8.57 -11.21
C GLU A 26 -4.84 -9.05 -9.75
N ILE A 27 -4.50 -8.16 -8.82
CA ILE A 27 -4.74 -8.40 -7.39
C ILE A 27 -6.22 -8.17 -7.13
N GLY A 28 -7.00 -9.21 -7.39
CA GLY A 28 -8.40 -9.31 -6.98
C GLY A 28 -8.51 -9.33 -5.46
N ILE A 29 -8.68 -8.17 -4.84
CA ILE A 29 -9.17 -8.05 -3.46
C ILE A 29 -10.70 -8.03 -3.52
N GLY A 30 -11.28 -9.22 -3.57
CA GLY A 30 -12.72 -9.42 -3.36
C GLY A 30 -13.06 -9.34 -1.88
N CYS A 31 -13.78 -8.29 -1.50
CA CYS A 31 -14.45 -8.18 -0.20
C CYS A 31 -15.69 -9.09 -0.12
N GLU A 32 -15.89 -9.63 1.09
CA GLU A 32 -17.16 -9.94 1.75
C GLU A 32 -18.11 -11.03 1.21
N LYS A 33 -18.23 -12.09 2.02
CA LYS A 33 -19.51 -12.47 2.65
C LYS A 33 -19.26 -13.36 3.86
N LEU A 34 -19.31 -12.79 5.06
CA LEU A 34 -19.51 -13.56 6.30
C LEU A 34 -20.98 -13.45 6.69
N VAL A 35 -21.76 -14.46 6.28
CA VAL A 35 -23.08 -14.74 6.84
C VAL A 35 -22.87 -15.62 8.06
N GLY A 36 -23.43 -15.20 9.19
CA GLY A 36 -23.35 -15.91 10.45
C GLY A 36 -24.31 -17.09 10.58
N GLN A 37 -24.22 -17.69 11.78
CA GLN A 37 -25.21 -18.51 12.49
C GLN A 37 -25.12 -20.03 12.35
N GLY A 38 -24.83 -20.73 13.46
CA GLY A 38 -25.14 -22.15 13.60
C GLY A 38 -24.32 -22.90 14.65
N ARG A 39 -24.87 -23.07 15.86
CA ARG A 39 -24.42 -23.98 16.93
C ARG A 39 -24.31 -25.43 16.45
N ALA A 40 -23.32 -26.18 16.95
CA ALA A 40 -23.50 -27.56 17.43
C ALA A 40 -22.38 -27.93 18.42
N ARG A 41 -22.69 -28.86 19.33
CA ARG A 41 -22.06 -29.13 20.64
C ARG A 41 -20.86 -30.10 20.60
N VAL A 42 -20.11 -30.05 21.71
CA VAL A 42 -19.11 -30.99 22.28
C VAL A 42 -19.59 -32.46 22.28
N PRO A 43 -18.70 -33.49 22.32
CA PRO A 43 -18.00 -33.90 23.55
C PRO A 43 -16.54 -34.39 23.32
N LEU A 44 -15.58 -33.81 24.03
CA LEU A 44 -14.23 -34.39 24.19
C LEU A 44 -14.17 -35.14 25.52
N GLY A 45 -13.62 -36.34 25.43
CA GLY A 45 -13.81 -37.42 26.39
C GLY A 45 -13.05 -37.27 27.71
N VAL A 46 -13.68 -37.84 28.73
CA VAL A 46 -13.11 -38.76 29.72
C VAL A 46 -11.80 -38.31 30.37
N ILE A 47 -11.91 -37.68 31.54
CA ILE A 47 -10.81 -37.63 32.51
C ILE A 47 -11.05 -38.75 33.53
N ASN A 48 -10.09 -39.67 33.53
CA ASN A 48 -10.01 -40.88 34.32
C ASN A 48 -9.70 -40.57 35.80
N ASN A 49 -10.21 -41.44 36.66
CA ASN A 49 -10.35 -41.29 38.10
C ASN A 49 -9.03 -41.31 38.88
N ASN A 50 -8.99 -40.50 39.93
CA ASN A 50 -8.08 -40.62 41.07
C ASN A 50 -8.26 -41.98 41.74
N VAL A 51 -7.18 -42.78 41.78
CA VAL A 51 -7.03 -43.88 42.74
C VAL A 51 -6.39 -43.30 43.99
N SER A 52 -7.22 -43.00 44.98
CA SER A 52 -6.80 -42.70 46.35
C SER A 52 -6.89 -43.98 47.17
N GLY A 53 -5.74 -44.43 47.68
CA GLY A 53 -5.65 -45.53 48.64
C GLY A 53 -6.15 -45.17 50.04
N GLY A 54 -6.29 -46.20 50.88
CA GLY A 54 -6.65 -46.12 52.29
C GLY A 54 -7.69 -47.20 52.62
N VAL A 55 -7.28 -48.44 52.88
CA VAL A 55 -6.86 -48.96 54.20
C VAL A 55 -7.93 -48.77 55.27
N ALA A 56 -8.52 -49.88 55.71
CA ALA A 56 -8.64 -50.30 57.12
C ALA A 56 -9.88 -51.18 57.29
N GLU A 57 -9.74 -52.43 56.88
CA GLU A 57 -10.49 -53.53 57.45
C GLU A 57 -10.05 -53.64 58.92
N GLY A 58 -10.95 -53.25 59.83
CA GLY A 58 -10.60 -52.94 61.21
C GLY A 58 -11.72 -53.28 62.18
N SER A 59 -11.73 -54.56 62.56
CA SER A 59 -12.11 -55.07 63.88
C SER A 59 -13.42 -54.54 64.48
N GLU A 60 -14.45 -55.37 64.37
CA GLU A 60 -15.53 -55.42 65.36
C GLU A 60 -14.93 -55.48 66.77
N CYS A 61 -15.17 -54.45 67.56
CA CYS A 61 -15.03 -54.50 69.01
C CYS A 61 -16.36 -54.01 69.57
N GLY A 62 -17.12 -54.91 70.19
CA GLY A 62 -18.45 -54.66 70.72
C GLY A 62 -18.44 -53.52 71.74
N ILE A 63 -18.63 -52.30 71.26
CA ILE A 63 -19.18 -51.20 72.04
C ILE A 63 -20.67 -51.52 72.16
N VAL A 64 -21.11 -51.88 73.36
CA VAL A 64 -22.54 -51.92 73.68
C VAL A 64 -23.01 -50.47 73.66
N ASP A 65 -23.59 -50.07 72.54
CA ASP A 65 -24.16 -48.76 72.33
C ASP A 65 -25.52 -48.69 73.00
N PHE A 66 -25.58 -48.06 74.18
CA PHE A 66 -26.86 -47.63 74.72
C PHE A 66 -27.46 -46.61 73.76
N THR A 67 -28.54 -46.99 73.08
CA THR A 67 -29.36 -46.05 72.30
C THR A 67 -30.00 -45.04 73.25
N GLU A 68 -30.35 -43.85 72.74
CA GLU A 68 -31.03 -42.81 73.53
C GLU A 68 -32.25 -43.39 74.26
N ASP A 69 -32.99 -44.24 73.57
CA ASP A 69 -34.14 -45.00 74.08
C ASP A 69 -33.80 -45.97 75.22
N GLU A 70 -32.62 -46.61 75.19
CA GLU A 70 -32.17 -47.52 76.26
C GLU A 70 -31.68 -46.77 77.50
N VAL A 71 -31.17 -45.55 77.35
CA VAL A 71 -30.80 -44.68 78.47
C VAL A 71 -32.04 -44.17 79.19
N ASP A 72 -33.05 -43.74 78.42
CA ASP A 72 -34.33 -43.28 78.96
C ASP A 72 -35.09 -44.41 79.67
N ALA A 73 -35.12 -45.62 79.09
CA ALA A 73 -35.70 -46.80 79.74
C ALA A 73 -34.99 -47.17 81.06
N LEU A 74 -33.68 -46.93 81.16
CA LEU A 74 -32.87 -47.16 82.37
C LEU A 74 -33.15 -46.13 83.47
N LEU A 75 -33.47 -44.89 83.09
CA LEU A 75 -33.85 -43.81 84.02
C LEU A 75 -35.30 -43.99 84.53
N ASP A 76 -36.17 -44.59 83.73
CA ASP A 76 -37.57 -44.89 84.07
C ASP A 76 -37.76 -46.22 84.84
N GLU A 77 -36.70 -46.99 85.07
CA GLU A 77 -36.72 -48.27 85.79
C GLU A 77 -37.02 -48.06 87.30
N ARG A 78 -38.31 -47.91 87.65
CA ARG A 78 -38.78 -47.72 89.05
C ARG A 78 -38.92 -49.04 89.80
N MET A 79 -38.39 -49.09 91.02
CA MET A 79 -38.49 -50.23 91.94
C MET A 79 -39.96 -50.58 92.23
N LYS A 80 -40.38 -51.83 91.95
CA LYS A 80 -41.70 -52.32 92.36
C LYS A 80 -41.85 -52.21 93.89
N LYS A 81 -42.82 -51.42 94.36
CA LYS A 81 -43.23 -51.34 95.77
C LYS A 81 -43.83 -52.69 96.20
N GLY A 82 -43.01 -53.56 96.80
CA GLY A 82 -43.48 -54.84 97.36
C GLY A 82 -42.64 -55.30 98.56
N ILE A 83 -43.29 -55.30 99.74
CA ILE A 83 -43.14 -56.11 100.97
C ILE A 83 -41.74 -56.18 101.68
N PRO A 84 -41.68 -56.13 103.03
CA PRO A 84 -40.47 -55.78 103.78
C PRO A 84 -39.71 -57.02 104.28
N SER A 85 -38.93 -57.67 103.42
CA SER A 85 -37.95 -58.68 103.85
C SER A 85 -37.11 -59.19 102.67
N ASP A 86 -36.14 -58.37 102.25
CA ASP A 86 -34.85 -58.80 101.70
C ASP A 86 -34.02 -57.56 101.33
N THR A 87 -33.51 -56.88 102.36
CA THR A 87 -32.61 -55.72 102.22
C THR A 87 -31.41 -56.06 101.31
N LYS A 88 -30.99 -57.33 101.29
CA LYS A 88 -29.96 -57.88 100.42
C LYS A 88 -30.32 -57.79 98.93
N LYS A 89 -31.55 -58.20 98.54
CA LYS A 89 -32.02 -58.16 97.14
C LYS A 89 -32.22 -56.74 96.61
N LYS A 90 -32.66 -55.81 97.47
CA LYS A 90 -32.74 -54.37 97.11
C LYS A 90 -31.36 -53.74 96.96
N MET A 91 -30.39 -54.13 97.79
CA MET A 91 -29.00 -53.69 97.68
C MET A 91 -28.35 -54.19 96.38
N GLU A 92 -28.58 -55.45 96.01
CA GLU A 92 -28.15 -56.02 94.73
C GLU A 92 -28.77 -55.31 93.52
N GLN A 93 -30.10 -55.08 93.52
CA GLN A 93 -30.78 -54.33 92.46
C GLN A 93 -30.28 -52.89 92.32
N THR A 94 -30.05 -52.19 93.44
CA THR A 94 -29.51 -50.82 93.44
C THR A 94 -28.08 -50.81 92.93
N MET A 95 -27.27 -51.80 93.32
CA MET A 95 -25.90 -51.94 92.85
C MET A 95 -25.85 -52.21 91.34
N ASP A 96 -26.78 -53.00 90.81
CA ASP A 96 -26.87 -53.27 89.37
C ASP A 96 -27.36 -52.06 88.57
N LEU A 97 -28.36 -51.31 89.06
CA LEU A 97 -28.76 -50.02 88.49
C LEU A 97 -27.56 -49.03 88.45
N ILE A 98 -26.80 -48.93 89.54
CA ILE A 98 -25.58 -48.10 89.60
C ILE A 98 -24.54 -48.55 88.57
N LYS A 99 -24.33 -49.86 88.39
CA LYS A 99 -23.39 -50.39 87.39
C LYS A 99 -23.85 -50.04 85.97
N ARG A 100 -25.13 -50.24 85.65
CA ARG A 100 -25.70 -49.91 84.33
C ARG A 100 -25.61 -48.41 84.05
N LEU A 101 -25.95 -47.55 85.01
CA LEU A 101 -25.79 -46.09 84.90
C LEU A 101 -24.33 -45.67 84.69
N LYS A 102 -23.38 -46.23 85.46
CA LYS A 102 -21.94 -45.94 85.26
C LYS A 102 -21.46 -46.36 83.87
N GLN A 103 -21.98 -47.46 83.34
CA GLN A 103 -21.63 -47.93 82.00
C GLN A 103 -22.26 -47.05 80.90
N CYS A 104 -23.51 -46.63 81.09
CA CYS A 104 -24.18 -45.65 80.24
C CYS A 104 -23.39 -44.32 80.19
N ILE A 105 -22.98 -43.76 81.33
CA ILE A 105 -22.17 -42.53 81.39
C ILE A 105 -20.85 -42.68 80.62
N ARG A 106 -20.15 -43.82 80.77
CA ARG A 106 -18.91 -44.09 80.03
C ARG A 106 -19.15 -44.19 78.52
N SER A 107 -20.24 -44.85 78.12
CA SER A 107 -20.63 -44.97 76.71
C SER A 107 -20.97 -43.59 76.11
N LEU A 108 -21.80 -42.79 76.79
CA LEU A 108 -22.15 -41.43 76.38
C LEU A 108 -20.93 -40.51 76.28
N LYS A 109 -20.00 -40.60 77.24
CA LYS A 109 -18.74 -39.84 77.18
C LYS A 109 -17.91 -40.21 75.95
N GLY A 110 -17.78 -41.51 75.66
CA GLY A 110 -17.09 -42.00 74.46
C GLY A 110 -17.76 -41.54 73.16
N LYS A 111 -19.11 -41.59 73.10
CA LYS A 111 -19.89 -41.08 71.95
C LYS A 111 -19.66 -39.58 71.74
N LYS A 112 -19.68 -38.77 72.80
CA LYS A 112 -19.40 -37.33 72.73
C LYS A 112 -18.00 -37.07 72.16
N GLU A 113 -16.98 -37.76 72.66
CA GLU A 113 -15.60 -37.60 72.17
C GLU A 113 -15.44 -38.02 70.71
N LYS A 114 -16.14 -39.09 70.28
CA LYS A 114 -16.15 -39.53 68.87
C LYS A 114 -16.84 -38.49 67.97
N LEU A 115 -18.06 -38.07 68.32
CA LEU A 115 -18.80 -37.04 67.57
C LEU A 115 -18.03 -35.74 67.49
N GLN A 116 -17.30 -35.38 68.55
CA GLN A 116 -16.47 -34.18 68.56
C GLN A 116 -15.29 -34.29 67.58
N LYS A 117 -14.59 -35.43 67.53
CA LYS A 117 -13.54 -35.67 66.52
C LYS A 117 -14.09 -35.67 65.10
N ASP A 118 -15.27 -36.27 64.89
CA ASP A 118 -15.92 -36.31 63.58
C ASP A 118 -16.35 -34.90 63.13
N LEU A 119 -16.89 -34.09 64.04
CA LEU A 119 -17.24 -32.69 63.81
C LEU A 119 -16.00 -31.85 63.45
N GLU A 120 -14.93 -31.94 64.24
CA GLU A 120 -13.66 -31.23 64.00
C GLU A 120 -13.03 -31.66 62.65
N SER A 121 -13.09 -32.95 62.31
CA SER A 121 -12.63 -33.49 61.03
C SER A 121 -13.45 -32.97 59.85
N ALA A 122 -14.78 -32.91 59.99
CA ALA A 122 -15.68 -32.38 58.97
C ALA A 122 -15.52 -30.86 58.78
N GLU A 123 -15.38 -30.11 59.87
CA GLU A 123 -15.15 -28.67 59.84
C GLU A 123 -13.81 -28.31 59.20
N LYS A 124 -12.75 -29.05 59.54
CA LYS A 124 -11.44 -28.90 58.89
C LYS A 124 -11.54 -29.14 57.37
N LYS A 125 -12.17 -30.23 56.94
CA LYS A 125 -12.37 -30.52 55.51
C LYS A 125 -13.17 -29.41 54.80
N ARG A 126 -14.20 -28.87 55.48
CA ARG A 126 -14.99 -27.75 54.96
C ARG A 126 -14.10 -26.53 54.73
N ILE A 127 -13.32 -26.14 55.73
CA ILE A 127 -12.39 -25.00 55.66
C ILE A 127 -11.35 -25.20 54.56
N ASP A 128 -10.75 -26.39 54.46
CA ASP A 128 -9.76 -26.71 53.42
C ASP A 128 -10.37 -26.54 52.01
N SER A 129 -11.58 -27.04 51.78
CA SER A 129 -12.28 -26.87 50.49
C SER A 129 -12.71 -25.43 50.21
N GLU A 130 -13.09 -24.67 51.24
CA GLU A 130 -13.45 -23.25 51.15
C GLU A 130 -12.22 -22.41 50.75
N ASN A 131 -11.06 -22.70 51.34
CA ASN A 131 -9.78 -22.08 50.99
C ASN A 131 -9.35 -22.43 49.56
N GLU A 132 -9.49 -23.69 49.13
CA GLU A 132 -9.17 -24.11 47.76
C GLU A 132 -10.04 -23.37 46.73
N MET A 133 -11.35 -23.27 46.99
CA MET A 133 -12.26 -22.50 46.12
C MET A 133 -11.91 -21.01 46.10
N LYS A 134 -11.51 -20.44 47.24
CA LYS A 134 -11.09 -19.05 47.31
C LYS A 134 -9.84 -18.78 46.46
N THR A 135 -8.81 -19.63 46.55
CA THR A 135 -7.62 -19.53 45.69
C THR A 135 -7.98 -19.60 44.20
N LYS A 136 -8.86 -20.53 43.81
CA LYS A 136 -9.33 -20.65 42.42
C LYS A 136 -10.11 -19.40 41.96
N ILE A 137 -10.92 -18.79 42.82
CA ILE A 137 -11.61 -17.54 42.52
C ILE A 137 -10.61 -16.42 42.26
N ASP A 138 -9.57 -16.30 43.09
CA ASP A 138 -8.55 -15.27 42.94
C ASP A 138 -7.74 -15.46 41.65
N GLU A 139 -7.35 -16.70 41.32
CA GLU A 139 -6.69 -17.04 40.04
C GLU A 139 -7.57 -16.70 38.83
N LEU A 140 -8.86 -17.07 38.87
CA LEU A 140 -9.79 -16.74 37.80
C LEU A 140 -9.98 -15.22 37.66
N ASN A 141 -10.07 -14.47 38.75
CA ASN A 141 -10.17 -13.02 38.71
C ASN A 141 -8.92 -12.37 38.09
N GLU A 142 -7.73 -12.87 38.43
CA GLU A 142 -6.47 -12.43 37.83
C GLU A 142 -6.43 -12.71 36.32
N THR A 143 -6.86 -13.91 35.89
CA THR A 143 -6.96 -14.20 34.45
C THR A 143 -7.96 -13.31 33.72
N ILE A 144 -9.11 -13.00 34.33
CA ILE A 144 -10.10 -12.07 33.77
C ILE A 144 -9.51 -10.68 33.62
N SER A 145 -8.77 -10.19 34.63
CA SER A 145 -8.09 -8.90 34.58
C SER A 145 -7.10 -8.82 33.43
N ASN A 146 -6.23 -9.84 33.31
CA ASN A 146 -5.24 -9.94 32.24
C ASN A 146 -5.89 -10.01 30.85
N LEU A 147 -6.97 -10.78 30.69
CA LEU A 147 -7.71 -10.84 29.43
C LEU A 147 -8.36 -9.50 29.05
N ARG A 148 -8.90 -8.75 30.02
CA ARG A 148 -9.44 -7.41 29.76
C ARG A 148 -8.37 -6.42 29.33
N MET A 149 -7.19 -6.48 29.95
CA MET A 149 -6.04 -5.66 29.56
C MET A 149 -5.56 -5.99 28.13
N THR A 150 -5.45 -7.28 27.78
CA THR A 150 -5.01 -7.68 26.44
C THR A 150 -6.02 -7.30 25.37
N ILE A 151 -7.33 -7.45 25.63
CA ILE A 151 -8.40 -6.99 24.73
C ILE A 151 -8.25 -5.48 24.48
N SER A 152 -8.13 -4.68 25.53
CA SER A 152 -7.98 -3.22 25.40
C SER A 152 -6.75 -2.83 24.58
N SER A 153 -5.61 -3.50 24.80
CA SER A 153 -4.38 -3.24 24.03
C SER A 153 -4.51 -3.66 22.56
N LEU A 154 -5.24 -4.72 22.26
CA LEU A 154 -5.47 -5.16 20.88
C LEU A 154 -6.43 -4.23 20.15
N GLU A 155 -7.50 -3.78 20.80
CA GLU A 155 -8.43 -2.79 20.25
C GLU A 155 -7.72 -1.48 19.88
N GLU A 156 -6.83 -0.97 20.75
CA GLU A 156 -6.03 0.21 20.47
C GLU A 156 -5.09 0.00 19.25
N LYS A 157 -4.42 -1.14 19.18
CA LYS A 157 -3.54 -1.48 18.04
C LYS A 157 -4.30 -1.60 16.73
N ILE A 158 -5.50 -2.19 16.74
CA ILE A 158 -6.36 -2.31 15.57
C ILE A 158 -6.78 -0.91 15.10
N ALA A 159 -7.28 -0.06 15.99
CA ALA A 159 -7.69 1.30 15.64
C ALA A 159 -6.53 2.12 15.05
N LYS A 160 -5.33 1.97 15.62
CA LYS A 160 -4.12 2.62 15.09
C LYS A 160 -3.74 2.12 13.70
N GLU A 161 -3.68 0.81 13.50
CA GLU A 161 -3.35 0.22 12.20
C GLU A 161 -4.38 0.58 11.12
N GLU A 162 -5.66 0.63 11.46
CA GLU A 162 -6.72 1.08 10.55
C GLU A 162 -6.54 2.54 10.14
N SER A 163 -6.17 3.42 11.08
CA SER A 163 -5.84 4.82 10.80
C SER A 163 -4.61 4.94 9.89
N ASP A 164 -3.51 4.26 10.21
CA ASP A 164 -2.26 4.30 9.44
C ASP A 164 -2.49 3.77 8.00
N LYS A 165 -3.28 2.70 7.85
CA LYS A 165 -3.65 2.15 6.54
C LYS A 165 -4.44 3.15 5.69
N LEU A 166 -5.38 3.89 6.30
CA LEU A 166 -6.15 4.92 5.59
C LEU A 166 -5.25 6.07 5.12
N GLU A 167 -4.29 6.50 5.95
CA GLU A 167 -3.31 7.53 5.60
C GLU A 167 -2.45 7.11 4.39
N VAL A 168 -1.95 5.86 4.39
CA VAL A 168 -1.17 5.33 3.26
C VAL A 168 -1.99 5.30 1.97
N ILE A 169 -3.27 4.90 2.04
CA ILE A 169 -4.16 4.90 0.86
C ILE A 169 -4.38 6.32 0.34
N GLU A 170 -4.57 7.30 1.21
CA GLU A 170 -4.74 8.70 0.81
C GLU A 170 -3.46 9.27 0.17
N CYS A 171 -2.30 9.00 0.76
CA CYS A 171 -1.00 9.39 0.20
C CYS A 171 -0.77 8.78 -1.18
N TYR A 172 -1.05 7.49 -1.34
CA TYR A 172 -0.93 6.81 -2.64
C TYR A 172 -1.85 7.42 -3.70
N LYS A 173 -3.09 7.78 -3.36
CA LYS A 173 -4.01 8.45 -4.28
C LYS A 173 -3.48 9.80 -4.73
N LYS A 174 -3.03 10.64 -3.79
CA LYS A 174 -2.45 11.96 -4.09
C LYS A 174 -1.22 11.85 -4.99
N GLU A 175 -0.32 10.91 -4.69
CA GLU A 175 0.88 10.66 -5.51
C GLU A 175 0.50 10.19 -6.92
N LYS A 176 -0.48 9.29 -7.05
CA LYS A 176 -0.96 8.82 -8.35
C LYS A 176 -1.53 9.98 -9.19
N GLU A 177 -2.33 10.86 -8.58
CA GLU A 177 -2.87 12.04 -9.26
C GLU A 177 -1.76 13.01 -9.68
N ALA A 178 -0.80 13.29 -8.80
CA ALA A 178 0.35 14.15 -9.09
C ALA A 178 1.19 13.58 -10.25
N ARG A 179 1.40 12.27 -10.27
CA ARG A 179 2.09 11.58 -11.36
C ARG A 179 1.36 11.73 -12.69
N ILE A 180 0.05 11.50 -12.73
CA ILE A 180 -0.75 11.67 -13.96
C ILE A 180 -0.68 13.11 -14.46
N ALA A 181 -0.79 14.10 -13.56
CA ALA A 181 -0.68 15.50 -13.92
C ALA A 181 0.71 15.85 -14.49
N ALA A 182 1.78 15.30 -13.91
CA ALA A 182 3.14 15.48 -14.41
C ALA A 182 3.34 14.84 -15.79
N GLU A 183 2.81 13.63 -16.01
CA GLU A 183 2.84 12.93 -17.30
C GLU A 183 2.09 13.73 -18.39
N GLN A 184 0.89 14.24 -18.08
CA GLN A 184 0.14 15.10 -19.00
C GLN A 184 0.90 16.38 -19.36
N LYS A 185 1.52 17.03 -18.37
CA LYS A 185 2.35 18.21 -18.60
C LYS A 185 3.55 17.90 -19.48
N ALA A 186 4.22 16.76 -19.24
CA ALA A 186 5.34 16.32 -20.07
C ALA A 186 4.92 16.13 -21.53
N ILE A 187 3.80 15.46 -21.79
CA ILE A 187 3.24 15.28 -23.14
C ILE A 187 2.96 16.65 -23.79
N ALA A 188 2.27 17.55 -23.09
CA ALA A 188 1.96 18.87 -23.61
C ALA A 188 3.23 19.67 -23.96
N THR A 189 4.26 19.61 -23.12
CA THR A 189 5.55 20.28 -23.41
C THR A 189 6.27 19.66 -24.60
N GLN A 190 6.22 18.33 -24.75
CA GLN A 190 6.82 17.63 -25.88
C GLN A 190 6.13 18.03 -27.19
N ASP A 191 4.80 18.15 -27.20
CA ASP A 191 4.05 18.55 -28.40
C ASP A 191 4.29 20.01 -28.78
N LEU A 192 4.41 20.90 -27.79
CA LEU A 192 4.82 22.29 -28.05
C LEU A 192 6.23 22.36 -28.65
N TYR A 193 7.16 21.55 -28.14
CA TYR A 193 8.52 21.48 -28.68
C TYR A 193 8.53 20.99 -30.13
N LYS A 194 7.79 19.91 -30.44
CA LYS A 194 7.67 19.39 -31.82
C LYS A 194 7.11 20.44 -32.78
N ARG A 195 6.02 21.11 -32.41
CA ARG A 195 5.42 22.18 -33.23
C ARG A 195 6.38 23.34 -33.46
N SER A 196 7.14 23.72 -32.44
CA SER A 196 8.19 24.75 -32.56
C SER A 196 9.31 24.31 -33.51
N GLN A 197 9.73 23.04 -33.44
CA GLN A 197 10.73 22.49 -34.35
C GLN A 197 10.25 22.48 -35.81
N GLU A 198 9.01 22.06 -36.06
CA GLU A 198 8.38 22.07 -37.39
C GLU A 198 8.31 23.49 -37.96
N TYR A 199 7.94 24.46 -37.14
CA TYR A 199 7.93 25.87 -37.53
C TYR A 199 9.33 26.37 -37.92
N ASN A 200 10.35 26.06 -37.11
CA ASN A 200 11.73 26.45 -37.41
C ASN A 200 12.23 25.83 -38.71
N ILE A 201 11.92 24.56 -38.97
CA ILE A 201 12.28 23.88 -40.24
C ILE A 201 11.61 24.58 -41.42
N SER A 202 10.31 24.87 -41.31
CA SER A 202 9.55 25.56 -42.36
C SER A 202 10.12 26.96 -42.64
N LEU A 203 10.51 27.69 -41.60
CA LEU A 203 11.12 29.01 -41.73
C LEU A 203 12.50 28.93 -42.41
N GLN A 204 13.31 27.92 -42.07
CA GLN A 204 14.59 27.67 -42.74
C GLN A 204 14.40 27.39 -44.23
N GLN A 205 13.43 26.54 -44.59
CA GLN A 205 13.09 26.24 -45.98
C GLN A 205 12.67 27.50 -46.76
N TYR A 206 11.82 28.33 -46.16
CA TYR A 206 11.39 29.59 -46.75
C TYR A 206 12.56 30.56 -46.99
N ASN A 207 13.47 30.69 -46.01
CA ASN A 207 14.66 31.52 -46.14
C ASN A 207 15.59 31.03 -47.26
N SER A 208 15.79 29.71 -47.36
CA SER A 208 16.56 29.11 -48.47
C SER A 208 15.91 29.38 -49.83
N GLN A 209 14.58 29.33 -49.91
CA GLN A 209 13.85 29.63 -51.15
C GLN A 209 14.05 31.10 -51.56
N ILE A 210 13.94 32.04 -50.63
CA ILE A 210 14.19 33.47 -50.90
C ILE A 210 15.62 33.68 -51.41
N GLN A 211 16.61 33.08 -50.76
CA GLN A 211 18.02 33.21 -51.17
C GLN A 211 18.24 32.67 -52.60
N SER A 212 17.63 31.53 -52.93
CA SER A 212 17.67 30.97 -54.28
C SER A 212 17.03 31.93 -55.31
N ASN A 213 15.83 32.42 -55.03
CA ASN A 213 15.12 33.36 -55.90
C ASN A 213 15.92 34.66 -56.12
N LEU A 214 16.51 35.21 -55.04
CA LEU A 214 17.37 36.39 -55.13
C LEU A 214 18.59 36.14 -56.03
N LYS A 215 19.21 34.95 -55.92
CA LYS A 215 20.32 34.57 -56.79
C LYS A 215 19.89 34.51 -58.26
N THR A 216 18.76 33.89 -58.56
CA THR A 216 18.22 33.82 -59.93
C THR A 216 17.92 35.20 -60.51
N VAL A 217 17.28 36.08 -59.75
CA VAL A 217 16.98 37.47 -60.19
C VAL A 217 18.27 38.25 -60.43
N ASN A 218 19.27 38.11 -59.56
CA ASN A 218 20.58 38.76 -59.74
C ASN A 218 21.30 38.27 -61.01
N GLU A 219 21.26 36.97 -61.30
CA GLU A 219 21.83 36.40 -62.53
C GLU A 219 21.09 36.88 -63.78
N ALA A 220 19.75 36.98 -63.74
CA ALA A 220 18.97 37.58 -64.82
C ALA A 220 19.32 39.07 -65.04
N ASN A 221 19.45 39.84 -63.96
CA ASN A 221 19.81 41.25 -64.04
C ASN A 221 21.20 41.46 -64.64
N LYS A 222 22.19 40.63 -64.26
CA LYS A 222 23.53 40.66 -64.86
C LYS A 222 23.48 40.40 -66.37
N ARG A 223 22.68 39.41 -66.82
CA ARG A 223 22.49 39.14 -68.26
C ARG A 223 21.87 40.33 -68.99
N MET A 224 20.81 40.92 -68.43
CA MET A 224 20.18 42.11 -69.03
C MET A 224 21.15 43.28 -69.14
N GLU A 225 21.99 43.54 -68.14
CA GLU A 225 22.99 44.62 -68.21
C GLU A 225 24.07 44.34 -69.28
N THR A 226 24.45 43.08 -69.50
CA THR A 226 25.35 42.72 -70.61
C THR A 226 24.70 42.91 -71.98
N GLU A 227 23.44 42.51 -72.14
CA GLU A 227 22.69 42.72 -73.39
C GLU A 227 22.50 44.20 -73.69
N LYS A 228 22.13 45.00 -72.68
CA LYS A 228 22.01 46.46 -72.79
C LYS A 228 23.32 47.10 -73.23
N SER A 229 24.45 46.68 -72.66
CA SER A 229 25.78 47.19 -73.03
C SER A 229 26.10 46.88 -74.50
N SER A 230 25.81 45.65 -74.95
CA SER A 230 25.98 45.25 -76.36
C SER A 230 25.08 46.05 -77.31
N ILE A 231 23.81 46.30 -76.94
CA ILE A 231 22.90 47.14 -77.74
C ILE A 231 23.43 48.57 -77.86
N VAL A 232 23.93 49.16 -76.77
CA VAL A 232 24.51 50.51 -76.78
C VAL A 232 25.74 50.60 -77.68
N GLU A 233 26.60 49.58 -77.68
CA GLU A 233 27.75 49.48 -78.58
C GLU A 233 27.31 49.39 -80.05
N ASN A 234 26.36 48.50 -80.36
CA ASN A 234 25.79 48.35 -81.71
C ASN A 234 25.16 49.66 -82.22
N LEU A 235 24.39 50.35 -81.39
CA LEU A 235 23.81 51.66 -81.73
C LEU A 235 24.88 52.70 -82.03
N SER A 236 25.98 52.70 -81.27
CA SER A 236 27.10 53.61 -81.49
C SER A 236 27.79 53.33 -82.83
N SER A 237 27.98 52.06 -83.18
CA SER A 237 28.51 51.62 -84.48
C SER A 237 27.60 52.04 -85.65
N ILE A 238 26.29 51.76 -85.56
CA ILE A 238 25.29 52.17 -86.56
C ILE A 238 25.27 53.69 -86.75
N ARG A 239 25.33 54.46 -85.65
CA ARG A 239 25.42 55.93 -85.70
C ARG A 239 26.68 56.38 -86.44
N GLY A 240 27.82 55.72 -86.20
CA GLY A 240 29.07 55.95 -86.92
C GLY A 240 28.94 55.69 -88.43
N HIS A 241 28.38 54.54 -88.83
CA HIS A 241 28.14 54.21 -90.24
C HIS A 241 27.20 55.21 -90.92
N ASN A 242 26.10 55.60 -90.25
CA ASN A 242 25.18 56.60 -90.78
C ASN A 242 25.86 57.96 -90.99
N LYS A 243 26.74 58.36 -90.08
CA LYS A 243 27.53 59.59 -90.23
C LYS A 243 28.47 59.50 -91.44
N ALA A 244 29.18 58.38 -91.61
CA ALA A 244 30.04 58.17 -92.77
C ALA A 244 29.25 58.17 -94.10
N LEU A 245 28.08 57.54 -94.13
CA LEU A 245 27.18 57.58 -95.29
C LEU A 245 26.69 59.01 -95.58
N GLN A 246 26.36 59.80 -94.55
CA GLN A 246 26.00 61.22 -94.72
C GLN A 246 27.16 62.03 -95.32
N GLU A 247 28.39 61.82 -94.84
CA GLU A 247 29.61 62.45 -95.38
C GLU A 247 29.88 62.05 -96.83
N GLN A 248 29.71 60.76 -97.17
CA GLN A 248 29.82 60.26 -98.55
C GLN A 248 28.76 60.90 -99.48
N LEU A 249 27.50 60.98 -99.04
CA LEU A 249 26.43 61.63 -99.80
C LEU A 249 26.71 63.13 -100.01
N ALA A 250 27.25 63.81 -98.99
CA ALA A 250 27.66 65.21 -99.12
C ALA A 250 28.80 65.37 -100.14
N SER A 251 29.84 64.54 -100.07
CA SER A 251 30.94 64.55 -101.03
C SER A 251 30.48 64.29 -102.47
N LEU A 252 29.61 63.30 -102.70
CA LEU A 252 29.07 63.01 -104.02
C LEU A 252 28.26 64.19 -104.59
N ARG A 253 27.48 64.88 -103.74
CA ARG A 253 26.75 66.10 -104.13
C ARG A 253 27.71 67.18 -104.63
N GLU A 254 28.83 67.40 -103.96
CA GLU A 254 29.87 68.36 -104.38
C GLU A 254 30.57 67.95 -105.69
N VAL A 255 30.83 66.65 -105.90
CA VAL A 255 31.36 66.15 -107.17
C VAL A 255 30.37 66.39 -108.30
N CYS A 256 29.09 66.07 -108.09
CA CYS A 256 28.04 66.31 -109.07
C CYS A 256 27.82 67.79 -109.38
N SER A 257 27.93 68.69 -108.38
CA SER A 257 27.83 70.14 -108.62
C SER A 257 29.01 70.64 -109.47
N SER A 258 30.23 70.20 -109.15
CA SER A 258 31.46 70.52 -109.91
C SER A 258 31.39 70.01 -111.35
N GLN A 259 30.93 68.76 -111.55
CA GLN A 259 30.76 68.18 -112.88
C GLN A 259 29.72 68.94 -113.73
N ARG A 260 28.61 69.38 -113.13
CA ARG A 260 27.61 70.24 -113.82
C ARG A 260 28.24 71.55 -114.27
N GLN A 261 28.98 72.24 -113.39
CA GLN A 261 29.70 73.47 -113.74
C GLN A 261 30.68 73.24 -114.91
N GLN A 262 31.39 72.11 -114.92
CA GLN A 262 32.31 71.78 -116.01
C GLN A 262 31.61 71.50 -117.34
N ILE A 263 30.47 70.79 -117.32
CA ILE A 263 29.64 70.56 -118.51
C ILE A 263 29.14 71.90 -119.08
N ASP A 264 28.67 72.80 -118.21
CA ASP A 264 28.21 74.14 -118.61
C ASP A 264 29.34 74.97 -119.25
N MET A 265 30.59 74.85 -118.77
CA MET A 265 31.75 75.49 -119.39
C MET A 265 32.10 74.91 -120.78
N LEU A 266 31.98 73.59 -120.97
CA LEU A 266 32.29 72.92 -122.24
C LEU A 266 31.22 73.15 -123.32
N GLN A 267 29.98 73.47 -122.93
CA GLN A 267 28.87 73.80 -123.84
C GLN A 267 28.85 75.27 -124.28
N GLN A 268 29.81 76.10 -123.84
CA GLN A 268 30.03 77.44 -124.38
C GLN A 268 30.44 77.34 -125.88
N PRO A 269 29.74 78.01 -126.81
CA PRO A 269 30.10 77.94 -128.22
C PRO A 269 31.48 78.57 -128.45
N LYS A 270 32.37 77.87 -129.19
CA LYS A 270 33.60 78.43 -129.78
C LYS A 270 33.25 79.64 -130.64
N LYS A 271 33.13 80.82 -130.03
CA LYS A 271 33.08 82.10 -130.73
C LYS A 271 34.52 82.52 -131.03
N ARG A 272 34.89 82.29 -132.29
CA ARG A 272 35.77 83.08 -133.15
C ARG A 272 36.60 84.16 -132.44
N SER A 273 37.92 83.97 -132.42
CA SER A 273 38.84 84.76 -133.24
C SER A 273 40.12 83.98 -133.49
#